data_AF-A0A167LVQ5-F1
#
_entry.id   AF-A0A167LVQ5-F1
#
_cell.length_a   1.000
_cell.length_b   1.000
_cell.length_c   1.000
_cell.angle_alpha   90.00
_cell.angle_beta   90.00
_cell.angle_gamma   90.00
#
_symmetry.space_group_name_H-M   'P 1'
#
loop_
_entity.id
_entity.type
_entity.pdbx_description
1 polymer ?
#
loop_
_entity_poly.entity_id
_entity_poly.type
_entity_poly.pdbx_seq_one_letter_code
_entity_poly.pdbx_strand_id
1 'polypeptide(L)'
;MTIILDEDLLRWNIYTPFVQGIYLMPCFLDDTVTAADARGRIDIDKRNWHIMHLMVRIKSTLGGMVLPNLTGLGIGCLTTIMLSMAIHLKKPELTSVILDLATMHEKDASLLAWLDIFSGWEQIEKMKVFAQQVSDEARRVFWTLNDGWKQLKSFSLYSAFGESRFLLPILGKLPHLSELVIQGNWKLFPDPVHGDMVNTLWKADYIYAAEIKRDLRSGAFHQLTDLNLTSGARFCAALLHAIRGPLSRVTISTTFALLDEFRTLVMSILGSEHQPRRELKHLSLGFQNCWNCFVLDSCWAVLCRLQPLDLYSFDFKGIFNDDTTQDYRITDKGVAYLTSKWHNLRHLRMETFHIDSLETVRPMQKILR
;
A
#
# COMPACT_ATOMS: atom_id res chain seq x y z
N MET A 1 35.65 4.59 -24.06
CA MET A 1 36.06 3.86 -22.84
C MET A 1 36.13 4.87 -21.71
N THR A 2 35.27 4.75 -20.69
CA THR A 2 35.28 5.67 -19.53
C THR A 2 36.53 5.43 -18.71
N ILE A 3 37.34 6.46 -18.51
CA ILE A 3 38.48 6.42 -17.59
C ILE A 3 37.93 6.80 -16.21
N ILE A 4 38.12 5.94 -15.22
CA ILE A 4 37.80 6.24 -13.82
C ILE A 4 39.09 6.79 -13.22
N LEU A 5 39.06 8.03 -12.72
CA LEU A 5 40.22 8.64 -12.07
C LEU A 5 40.26 8.28 -10.59
N ASP A 6 41.43 8.36 -9.97
CA ASP A 6 41.59 8.11 -8.52
C ASP A 6 40.72 9.06 -7.68
N GLU A 7 40.54 10.29 -8.14
CA GLU A 7 39.63 11.26 -7.51
C GLU A 7 38.17 10.81 -7.55
N ASP A 8 37.74 10.15 -8.63
CA ASP A 8 36.37 9.62 -8.74
C ASP A 8 36.16 8.48 -7.75
N LEU A 9 37.15 7.61 -7.58
CA LEU A 9 37.13 6.54 -6.58
C LEU A 9 37.14 7.11 -5.15
N LEU A 10 37.92 8.17 -4.90
CA LEU A 10 37.93 8.85 -3.62
C LEU A 10 36.56 9.44 -3.30
N ARG A 11 35.96 10.17 -4.24
CA ARG A 11 34.60 10.71 -4.11
C ARG A 11 33.59 9.59 -3.90
N TRP A 12 33.70 8.50 -4.66
CA TRP A 12 32.84 7.33 -4.51
C TRP A 12 32.90 6.76 -3.09
N ASN A 13 34.11 6.55 -2.55
CA ASN A 13 34.30 6.05 -1.19
C ASN A 13 33.78 7.01 -0.11
N ILE A 14 33.80 8.31 -0.36
CA ILE A 14 33.23 9.31 0.55
C ILE A 14 31.70 9.27 0.53
N TYR A 15 31.08 9.23 -0.65
CA TYR A 15 29.61 9.42 -0.75
C TYR A 15 28.79 8.13 -0.62
N THR A 16 29.29 6.99 -1.11
CA THR A 16 28.50 5.76 -1.16
C THR A 16 28.12 5.14 0.18
N PRO A 17 28.86 5.33 1.28
CA PRO A 17 28.39 4.91 2.61
C PRO A 17 27.12 5.65 3.07
N PHE A 18 26.81 6.83 2.51
CA PHE A 18 25.58 7.57 2.85
C PHE A 18 24.36 7.11 2.05
N VAL A 19 24.55 6.28 1.02
CA VAL A 19 23.45 5.81 0.16
C VAL A 19 22.82 4.56 0.76
N GLN A 20 21.61 4.72 1.31
CA GLN A 20 20.82 3.64 1.89
C GLN A 20 19.74 3.08 0.93
N GLY A 21 19.36 3.85 -0.08
CA GLY A 21 18.34 3.46 -1.05
C GLY A 21 18.64 3.98 -2.44
N ILE A 22 18.36 3.17 -3.46
CA ILE A 22 18.40 3.58 -4.86
C ILE A 22 17.11 3.18 -5.53
N TYR A 23 16.65 4.01 -6.46
CA TYR A 23 15.52 3.69 -7.33
C TYR A 23 16.00 3.59 -8.78
N LEU A 24 15.87 2.41 -9.37
CA LEU A 24 16.18 2.12 -10.76
C LEU A 24 14.97 2.51 -11.61
N MET A 25 15.01 3.71 -12.19
CA MET A 25 14.04 4.19 -13.18
C MET A 25 14.70 4.26 -14.56
N PRO A 26 13.93 4.29 -15.66
CA PRO A 26 14.42 4.88 -16.89
C PRO A 26 14.88 6.30 -16.55
N CYS A 27 16.07 6.70 -16.99
CA CYS A 27 16.62 7.99 -16.61
C CYS A 27 15.68 9.13 -17.04
N PHE A 28 14.94 9.74 -16.09
CA PHE A 28 14.28 11.05 -16.28
C PHE A 28 15.28 12.20 -16.14
N LEU A 29 16.50 12.04 -16.65
CA LEU A 29 17.32 13.19 -16.97
C LEU A 29 16.73 13.76 -18.25
N ASP A 30 15.69 14.56 -18.04
CA ASP A 30 15.05 15.46 -18.99
C ASP A 30 16.12 16.19 -19.82
N ASP A 31 15.71 16.70 -20.99
CA ASP A 31 16.52 17.30 -22.08
C ASP A 31 17.62 18.32 -21.68
N THR A 32 17.76 18.67 -20.41
CA THR A 32 18.71 19.64 -19.85
C THR A 32 20.04 19.06 -19.37
N VAL A 33 20.13 17.77 -18.98
CA VAL A 33 21.45 17.14 -18.71
C VAL A 33 21.93 16.47 -20.00
N THR A 34 22.17 17.31 -21.00
CA THR A 34 23.02 16.97 -22.13
C THR A 34 24.45 16.83 -21.63
N ALA A 35 24.84 15.62 -21.21
CA ALA A 35 26.17 15.14 -21.57
C ALA A 35 26.17 15.01 -23.09
N ALA A 36 26.36 16.13 -23.78
CA ALA A 36 26.58 16.20 -25.20
C ALA A 36 27.96 15.61 -25.46
N ASP A 37 28.01 14.34 -25.83
CA ASP A 37 29.12 13.87 -26.64
C ASP A 37 28.94 14.44 -28.04
N ALA A 38 30.03 14.76 -28.74
CA ALA A 38 30.08 15.69 -29.88
C ALA A 38 29.29 15.28 -31.14
N ARG A 39 28.40 14.28 -31.08
CA ARG A 39 27.66 13.69 -32.23
C ARG A 39 26.21 13.23 -31.93
N GLY A 40 25.49 13.87 -31.00
CA GLY A 40 24.02 13.71 -30.88
C GLY A 40 23.53 12.95 -29.64
N ARG A 41 22.19 12.92 -29.47
CA ARG A 41 21.48 12.36 -28.32
C ARG A 41 21.99 10.93 -28.01
N ILE A 42 22.54 10.74 -26.81
CA ILE A 42 22.88 9.41 -26.32
C ILE A 42 21.58 8.70 -25.95
N ASP A 43 21.32 7.58 -26.61
CA ASP A 43 20.25 6.63 -26.30
C ASP A 43 20.23 6.27 -24.80
N ILE A 44 19.04 6.21 -24.19
CA ILE A 44 18.83 5.85 -22.78
C ILE A 44 19.47 4.49 -22.48
N ASP A 45 19.38 3.54 -23.40
CA ASP A 45 19.97 2.22 -23.22
C ASP A 45 21.50 2.29 -23.18
N LYS A 46 22.12 3.14 -24.01
CA LYS A 46 23.58 3.36 -23.97
C LYS A 46 24.01 4.00 -22.65
N ARG A 47 23.22 4.91 -22.09
CA ARG A 47 23.48 5.50 -20.76
C ARG A 47 23.37 4.46 -19.65
N ASN A 48 22.31 3.66 -19.66
CA ASN A 48 22.11 2.58 -18.69
C ASN A 48 23.26 1.57 -18.74
N TRP A 49 23.69 1.17 -19.94
CA TRP A 49 24.87 0.33 -20.16
C TRP A 49 26.16 0.95 -19.62
N HIS A 50 26.33 2.26 -19.79
CA HIS A 50 27.48 2.97 -19.27
C HIS A 50 27.54 2.95 -17.75
N ILE A 51 26.41 3.22 -17.08
CA ILE A 51 26.30 3.17 -15.62
C ILE A 51 26.60 1.75 -15.14
N MET A 52 26.05 0.73 -15.80
CA MET A 52 26.33 -0.67 -15.48
C MET A 52 27.81 -1.03 -15.57
N HIS A 53 28.44 -0.64 -16.67
CA HIS A 53 29.86 -0.89 -16.87
C HIS A 53 30.72 -0.13 -15.83
N LEU A 54 30.32 1.08 -15.45
CA LEU A 54 30.95 1.84 -14.37
C LEU A 54 30.83 1.10 -13.04
N MET A 55 29.64 0.61 -12.68
CA MET A 55 29.41 -0.15 -11.45
C MET A 55 30.26 -1.42 -11.39
N VAL A 56 30.31 -2.19 -12.49
CA VAL A 56 31.14 -3.40 -12.59
C VAL A 56 32.62 -3.07 -12.43
N ARG A 57 33.09 -1.99 -13.06
CA ARG A 57 34.47 -1.54 -12.92
C ARG A 57 34.78 -1.10 -11.50
N ILE A 58 33.98 -0.23 -10.91
CA ILE A 58 34.16 0.23 -9.52
C ILE A 58 34.20 -0.97 -8.57
N LYS A 59 33.28 -1.93 -8.73
CA LYS A 59 33.27 -3.18 -7.96
C LYS A 59 34.59 -3.93 -8.08
N SER A 60 35.09 -4.08 -9.30
CA SER A 60 36.36 -4.78 -9.58
C SER A 60 37.57 -4.04 -9.02
N THR A 61 37.58 -2.71 -9.09
CA THR A 61 38.70 -1.86 -8.65
C THR A 61 38.77 -1.75 -7.13
N LEU A 62 37.63 -1.63 -6.46
CA LEU A 62 37.56 -1.54 -5.00
C LEU A 62 37.65 -2.91 -4.31
N GLY A 63 37.56 -4.02 -5.06
CA GLY A 63 37.51 -5.37 -4.49
C GLY A 63 36.32 -5.60 -3.55
N GLY A 64 35.29 -4.76 -3.64
CA GLY A 64 34.26 -4.61 -2.61
C GLY A 64 32.89 -4.26 -3.18
N MET A 65 31.96 -3.85 -2.31
CA MET A 65 30.59 -3.52 -2.72
C MET A 65 30.49 -2.11 -3.28
N VAL A 66 29.78 -1.96 -4.40
CA VAL A 66 29.54 -0.68 -5.07
C VAL A 66 28.82 0.31 -4.14
N LEU A 67 27.92 -0.20 -3.29
CA LEU A 67 27.16 0.58 -2.31
C LEU A 67 27.10 -0.19 -0.99
N PRO A 68 28.05 0.06 -0.05
CA PRO A 68 28.23 -0.79 1.13
C PRO A 68 27.04 -0.72 2.11
N ASN A 69 26.32 0.40 2.16
CA ASN A 69 25.21 0.62 3.10
C ASN A 69 23.81 0.60 2.45
N LEU A 70 23.70 0.19 1.19
CA LEU A 70 22.41 0.03 0.51
C LEU A 70 21.51 -0.99 1.24
N THR A 71 20.32 -0.58 1.68
CA THR A 71 19.33 -1.44 2.33
C THR A 71 18.02 -1.51 1.56
N GLY A 72 17.77 -0.56 0.64
CA GLY A 72 16.57 -0.48 -0.17
C GLY A 72 16.83 -0.37 -1.67
N LEU A 73 16.04 -1.08 -2.47
CA LEU A 73 16.08 -1.00 -3.93
C LEU A 73 14.67 -0.79 -4.51
N GLY A 74 14.48 0.31 -5.23
CA GLY A 74 13.31 0.56 -6.06
C GLY A 74 13.55 0.17 -7.50
N ILE A 75 12.55 -0.38 -8.16
CA ILE A 75 12.59 -0.85 -9.55
C ILE A 75 11.32 -0.34 -10.23
N GLY A 76 11.46 0.67 -11.09
CA GLY A 76 10.37 1.23 -11.91
C GLY A 76 10.49 0.90 -13.40
N CYS A 77 11.42 0.03 -13.78
CA CYS A 77 11.56 -0.44 -15.16
C CYS A 77 12.15 -1.84 -15.18
N LEU A 78 11.54 -2.73 -15.98
CA LEU A 78 11.96 -4.12 -16.08
C LEU A 78 12.83 -4.41 -17.30
N THR A 79 13.64 -3.47 -17.79
CA THR A 79 14.59 -3.77 -18.88
C THR A 79 15.66 -4.77 -18.43
N THR A 80 16.25 -5.50 -19.39
CA THR A 80 17.35 -6.45 -19.14
C THR A 80 18.56 -5.78 -18.51
N ILE A 81 18.78 -4.49 -18.79
CA ILE A 81 19.87 -3.72 -18.18
C ILE A 81 19.55 -3.48 -16.70
N MET A 82 18.35 -3.00 -16.36
CA MET A 82 17.91 -2.79 -14.97
C MET A 82 17.94 -4.09 -14.16
N LEU A 83 17.52 -5.19 -14.78
CA LEU A 83 17.63 -6.54 -14.24
C LEU A 83 19.09 -6.85 -13.87
N SER A 84 20.01 -6.61 -14.81
CA SER A 84 21.43 -6.80 -14.59
C SER A 84 21.98 -5.88 -13.49
N MET A 85 21.51 -4.63 -13.39
CA MET A 85 21.87 -3.73 -12.28
C MET A 85 21.45 -4.31 -10.93
N ALA A 86 20.19 -4.76 -10.83
CA ALA A 86 19.65 -5.31 -9.61
C ALA A 86 20.45 -6.54 -9.13
N ILE A 87 20.86 -7.43 -10.03
CA ILE A 87 21.74 -8.57 -9.71
C ILE A 87 23.04 -8.10 -9.07
N HIS A 88 23.67 -7.04 -9.62
CA HIS A 88 24.94 -6.54 -9.11
C HIS A 88 24.81 -5.79 -7.78
N LEU A 89 23.62 -5.28 -7.49
CA LEU A 89 23.27 -4.61 -6.24
C LEU A 89 22.78 -5.56 -5.15
N LYS A 90 22.47 -6.83 -5.48
CA LYS A 90 22.09 -7.85 -4.51
C LYS A 90 23.19 -8.03 -3.47
N LYS A 91 22.80 -7.98 -2.20
CA LYS A 91 23.66 -8.28 -1.05
C LYS A 91 22.82 -8.59 0.21
N PRO A 92 23.41 -9.16 1.26
CA PRO A 92 22.68 -9.58 2.47
C PRO A 92 21.95 -8.44 3.20
N GLU A 93 22.47 -7.21 3.16
CA GLU A 93 21.91 -6.06 3.85
C GLU A 93 20.74 -5.41 3.10
N LEU A 94 20.52 -5.80 1.84
CA LEU A 94 19.40 -5.34 1.03
C LEU A 94 18.13 -6.04 1.51
N THR A 95 17.34 -5.37 2.34
CA THR A 95 16.16 -5.92 3.04
C THR A 95 14.83 -5.33 2.57
N SER A 96 14.86 -4.26 1.76
CA SER A 96 13.66 -3.59 1.25
C SER A 96 13.65 -3.48 -0.27
N VAL A 97 12.51 -3.81 -0.87
CA VAL A 97 12.28 -3.68 -2.31
C VAL A 97 11.01 -2.88 -2.60
N ILE A 98 11.09 -1.97 -3.57
CA ILE A 98 9.95 -1.29 -4.16
C ILE A 98 9.84 -1.71 -5.63
N LEU A 99 8.69 -2.22 -6.04
CA LEU A 99 8.35 -2.56 -7.42
C LEU A 99 7.31 -1.57 -7.91
N ASP A 100 7.61 -0.87 -8.98
CA ASP A 100 6.67 0.03 -9.63
C ASP A 100 6.33 -0.50 -11.02
N LEU A 101 5.24 -1.25 -11.04
CA LEU A 101 4.60 -1.80 -12.23
C LEU A 101 3.73 -0.77 -12.96
N ALA A 102 3.46 0.39 -12.36
CA ALA A 102 2.63 1.42 -12.99
C ALA A 102 3.39 2.16 -14.11
N THR A 103 4.72 2.18 -14.04
CA THR A 103 5.60 2.81 -15.04
C THR A 103 6.09 1.83 -16.11
N MET A 104 5.57 0.60 -16.14
CA MET A 104 6.00 -0.43 -17.09
C MET A 104 5.40 -0.22 -18.48
N HIS A 105 6.24 -0.40 -19.49
CA HIS A 105 5.83 -0.34 -20.90
C HIS A 105 5.89 -1.75 -21.51
N GLU A 106 5.04 -2.05 -22.50
CA GLU A 106 4.85 -3.39 -23.10
C GLU A 106 6.13 -4.08 -23.65
N LYS A 107 7.26 -3.36 -23.76
CA LYS A 107 8.54 -3.87 -24.28
C LYS A 107 9.58 -4.21 -23.19
N ASP A 108 9.21 -4.15 -21.92
CA ASP A 108 10.13 -4.50 -20.83
C ASP A 108 10.52 -5.98 -20.85
N ALA A 109 11.69 -6.34 -20.30
CA ALA A 109 12.18 -7.72 -20.29
C ALA A 109 11.16 -8.65 -19.62
N SER A 110 11.18 -9.94 -19.98
CA SER A 110 10.19 -10.88 -19.48
C SER A 110 10.14 -10.79 -17.95
N LEU A 111 8.95 -10.51 -17.42
CA LEU A 111 8.71 -10.35 -16.00
C LEU A 111 9.15 -11.61 -15.21
N LEU A 112 9.28 -12.75 -15.90
CA LEU A 112 9.91 -14.00 -15.48
C LEU A 112 11.40 -13.87 -15.08
N ALA A 113 12.22 -13.11 -15.81
CA ALA A 113 13.65 -12.98 -15.52
C ALA A 113 13.90 -12.23 -14.19
N TRP A 114 13.01 -11.30 -13.85
CA TRP A 114 13.00 -10.63 -12.55
C TRP A 114 12.64 -11.59 -11.39
N LEU A 115 11.98 -12.71 -11.67
CA LEU A 115 11.59 -13.70 -10.65
C LEU A 115 12.71 -14.58 -10.17
N ASP A 116 13.60 -14.98 -11.06
CA ASP A 116 14.79 -15.74 -10.66
C ASP A 116 15.63 -14.93 -9.67
N ILE A 117 15.59 -13.60 -9.80
CA ILE A 117 16.22 -12.70 -8.86
C ILE A 117 15.44 -12.66 -7.55
N PHE A 118 14.16 -12.28 -7.56
CA PHE A 118 13.40 -12.10 -6.31
C PHE A 118 13.21 -13.39 -5.52
N SER A 119 13.06 -14.53 -6.20
CA SER A 119 12.98 -15.84 -5.54
C SER A 119 14.28 -16.16 -4.78
N GLY A 120 15.43 -15.72 -5.28
CA GLY A 120 16.71 -15.86 -4.62
C GLY A 120 17.02 -14.77 -3.59
N TRP A 121 16.12 -13.81 -3.33
CA TRP A 121 16.34 -12.72 -2.37
C TRP A 121 15.59 -13.01 -1.07
N GLU A 122 15.96 -14.10 -0.41
CA GLU A 122 15.30 -14.60 0.80
C GLU A 122 15.41 -13.65 2.00
N GLN A 123 16.35 -12.70 1.96
CA GLN A 123 16.58 -11.72 3.02
C GLN A 123 15.63 -10.51 3.00
N ILE A 124 14.72 -10.42 2.01
CA ILE A 124 13.78 -9.30 1.92
C ILE A 124 12.74 -9.36 3.04
N GLU A 125 12.72 -8.31 3.85
CA GLU A 125 11.78 -8.14 4.95
C GLU A 125 10.64 -7.17 4.59
N LYS A 126 10.85 -6.25 3.64
CA LYS A 126 9.88 -5.22 3.26
C LYS A 126 9.69 -5.15 1.75
N MET A 127 8.45 -5.29 1.29
CA MET A 127 8.11 -5.16 -0.13
C MET A 127 6.97 -4.17 -0.34
N LYS A 128 7.15 -3.26 -1.30
CA LYS A 128 6.12 -2.31 -1.75
C LYS A 128 5.90 -2.49 -3.24
N VAL A 129 4.65 -2.58 -3.67
CA VAL A 129 4.27 -2.76 -5.08
C VAL A 129 3.31 -1.65 -5.48
N PHE A 130 3.64 -0.91 -6.52
CA PHE A 130 2.73 0.01 -7.22
C PHE A 130 2.34 -0.62 -8.54
N ALA A 131 1.06 -0.60 -8.88
CA ALA A 131 0.57 -1.13 -10.15
C ALA A 131 -0.67 -0.35 -10.58
N GLN A 132 -0.84 -0.13 -11.89
CA GLN A 132 -2.16 0.23 -12.40
C GLN A 132 -3.03 -1.03 -12.37
N GLN A 133 -2.69 -2.00 -13.21
CA GLN A 133 -3.22 -3.37 -13.22
C GLN A 133 -2.07 -4.36 -12.97
N VAL A 134 -2.37 -5.51 -12.40
CA VAL A 134 -1.39 -6.60 -12.28
C VAL A 134 -1.64 -7.58 -13.41
N SER A 135 -0.70 -7.66 -14.36
CA SER A 135 -0.80 -8.59 -15.49
C SER A 135 -0.91 -10.03 -15.01
N ASP A 136 -1.49 -10.91 -15.84
CA ASP A 136 -1.61 -12.33 -15.48
C ASP A 136 -0.23 -12.99 -15.28
N GLU A 137 0.80 -12.52 -15.98
CA GLU A 137 2.19 -12.89 -15.73
C GLU A 137 2.57 -12.52 -14.31
N ALA A 138 2.42 -11.24 -13.90
CA ALA A 138 2.73 -10.76 -12.56
C ALA A 138 1.89 -11.48 -11.48
N ARG A 139 0.67 -11.94 -11.78
CA ARG A 139 -0.10 -12.80 -10.88
C ARG A 139 0.57 -14.15 -10.69
N ARG A 140 0.92 -14.86 -11.77
CA ARG A 140 1.60 -16.17 -11.72
C ARG A 140 2.93 -16.10 -10.96
N VAL A 141 3.64 -15.01 -11.19
CA VAL A 141 4.88 -14.60 -10.53
C VAL A 141 4.76 -14.55 -9.02
N PHE A 142 3.75 -13.86 -8.51
CA PHE A 142 3.58 -13.78 -7.08
C PHE A 142 3.20 -15.13 -6.46
N TRP A 143 2.44 -15.96 -7.19
CA TRP A 143 2.14 -17.33 -6.79
C TRP A 143 3.38 -18.22 -6.67
N THR A 144 4.37 -18.07 -7.55
CA THR A 144 5.60 -18.88 -7.50
C THR A 144 6.60 -18.39 -6.44
N LEU A 145 6.49 -17.14 -5.98
CA LEU A 145 7.38 -16.54 -4.97
C LEU A 145 7.04 -16.91 -3.51
N ASN A 146 6.03 -17.75 -3.28
CA ASN A 146 5.57 -18.14 -1.95
C ASN A 146 6.69 -18.68 -1.03
N ASP A 147 7.69 -19.37 -1.58
CA ASP A 147 8.81 -19.92 -0.80
C ASP A 147 9.94 -18.92 -0.53
N GLY A 148 10.10 -17.89 -1.38
CA GLY A 148 11.17 -16.90 -1.28
C GLY A 148 10.88 -15.77 -0.27
N TRP A 149 9.63 -15.64 0.20
CA TRP A 149 9.18 -14.53 1.04
C TRP A 149 9.07 -14.87 2.54
N LYS A 150 9.75 -15.92 2.99
CA LYS A 150 9.65 -16.40 4.37
C LYS A 150 10.01 -15.33 5.40
N GLN A 151 10.95 -14.43 5.09
CA GLN A 151 11.39 -13.34 5.97
C GLN A 151 10.56 -12.06 5.85
N LEU A 152 9.54 -12.03 4.98
CA LEU A 152 8.76 -10.84 4.72
C LEU A 152 7.91 -10.46 5.94
N LYS A 153 8.19 -9.27 6.49
CA LYS A 153 7.50 -8.67 7.65
C LYS A 153 6.49 -7.60 7.25
N SER A 154 6.76 -6.86 6.17
CA SER A 154 5.89 -5.81 5.67
C SER A 154 5.61 -5.97 4.18
N PHE A 155 4.34 -5.96 3.82
CA PHE A 155 3.91 -5.92 2.42
C PHE A 155 2.97 -4.75 2.16
N SER A 156 3.17 -4.04 1.06
CA SER A 156 2.28 -2.98 0.61
C SER A 156 1.95 -3.12 -0.87
N LEU A 157 0.66 -3.06 -1.23
CA LEU A 157 0.20 -3.01 -2.61
C LEU A 157 -0.68 -1.78 -2.84
N TYR A 158 -0.31 -0.99 -3.84
CA TYR A 158 -1.03 0.17 -4.33
C TYR A 158 -1.48 -0.13 -5.76
N SER A 159 -2.75 -0.48 -5.93
CA SER A 159 -3.34 -0.87 -7.20
C SER A 159 -4.55 0.01 -7.55
N ALA A 160 -4.62 0.48 -8.80
CA ALA A 160 -5.76 1.26 -9.27
C ALA A 160 -7.05 0.41 -9.34
N PHE A 161 -6.96 -0.88 -9.71
CA PHE A 161 -8.13 -1.72 -10.05
C PHE A 161 -8.46 -2.82 -9.04
N GLY A 162 -8.03 -2.70 -7.78
CA GLY A 162 -8.51 -3.58 -6.70
C GLY A 162 -8.08 -5.04 -6.84
N GLU A 163 -6.91 -5.28 -7.44
CA GLU A 163 -6.46 -6.63 -7.78
C GLU A 163 -5.77 -7.36 -6.62
N SER A 164 -5.65 -6.76 -5.45
CA SER A 164 -4.96 -7.36 -4.29
C SER A 164 -5.42 -8.77 -3.90
N ARG A 165 -6.65 -9.16 -4.28
CA ARG A 165 -7.28 -10.42 -3.87
C ARG A 165 -6.46 -11.67 -4.21
N PHE A 166 -5.79 -11.71 -5.36
CA PHE A 166 -5.05 -12.91 -5.77
C PHE A 166 -3.78 -13.13 -4.92
N LEU A 167 -3.26 -12.08 -4.27
CA LEU A 167 -2.09 -12.16 -3.39
C LEU A 167 -2.43 -12.58 -1.97
N LEU A 168 -3.64 -12.26 -1.50
CA LEU A 168 -4.00 -12.47 -0.10
C LEU A 168 -3.83 -13.93 0.36
N PRO A 169 -4.15 -14.97 -0.45
CA PRO A 169 -3.93 -16.36 -0.02
C PRO A 169 -2.46 -16.74 0.19
N ILE A 170 -1.54 -16.07 -0.51
CA ILE A 170 -0.09 -16.26 -0.38
C ILE A 170 0.38 -15.49 0.86
N LEU A 171 0.09 -14.19 0.90
CA LEU A 171 0.47 -13.31 2.01
C LEU A 171 -0.09 -13.79 3.36
N GLY A 172 -1.31 -14.33 3.35
CA GLY A 172 -1.99 -14.85 4.54
C GLY A 172 -1.30 -16.03 5.20
N LYS A 173 -0.37 -16.71 4.51
CA LYS A 173 0.39 -17.85 5.02
C LYS A 173 1.79 -17.48 5.49
N LEU A 174 2.24 -16.24 5.25
CA LEU A 174 3.60 -15.84 5.58
C LEU A 174 3.80 -15.79 7.11
N PRO A 175 4.84 -16.46 7.63
CA PRO A 175 5.00 -16.69 9.06
C PRO A 175 5.43 -15.45 9.83
N HIS A 176 5.97 -14.43 9.15
CA HIS A 176 6.53 -13.23 9.77
C HIS A 176 5.81 -11.93 9.35
N LEU A 177 4.79 -12.03 8.50
CA LEU A 177 4.08 -10.85 8.00
C LEU A 177 3.28 -10.18 9.13
N SER A 178 3.78 -9.04 9.60
CA SER A 178 3.24 -8.25 10.69
C SER A 178 2.54 -6.97 10.21
N GLU A 179 2.93 -6.44 9.06
CA GLU A 179 2.38 -5.21 8.47
C GLU A 179 1.82 -5.48 7.06
N LEU A 180 0.55 -5.08 6.84
CA LEU A 180 -0.10 -5.21 5.54
C LEU A 180 -0.78 -3.90 5.13
N VAL A 181 -0.42 -3.38 3.96
CA VAL A 181 -1.07 -2.23 3.33
C VAL A 181 -1.68 -2.64 2.00
N ILE A 182 -2.99 -2.50 1.86
CA ILE A 182 -3.70 -2.72 0.59
C ILE A 182 -4.44 -1.44 0.24
N GLN A 183 -4.05 -0.81 -0.85
CA GLN A 183 -4.76 0.29 -1.47
C GLN A 183 -5.26 -0.16 -2.83
N GLY A 184 -6.52 -0.59 -2.88
CA GLY A 184 -7.28 -0.64 -4.12
C GLY A 184 -7.94 0.72 -4.33
N ASN A 185 -7.85 1.33 -5.50
CA ASN A 185 -8.45 2.64 -5.72
C ASN A 185 -9.97 2.57 -5.96
N TRP A 186 -10.69 2.04 -4.98
CA TRP A 186 -12.16 2.04 -4.90
C TRP A 186 -12.71 3.43 -4.56
N LYS A 187 -11.84 4.43 -4.37
CA LYS A 187 -12.24 5.83 -4.14
C LYS A 187 -12.71 6.56 -5.41
N LEU A 188 -12.65 5.92 -6.58
CA LEU A 188 -13.21 6.46 -7.82
C LEU A 188 -14.75 6.37 -7.87
N PHE A 189 -15.39 5.91 -6.80
CA PHE A 189 -16.77 6.26 -6.49
C PHE A 189 -16.78 7.73 -6.03
N PRO A 190 -17.33 8.72 -6.77
CA PRO A 190 -18.38 8.63 -7.78
C PRO A 190 -18.05 9.52 -9.02
N ASP A 191 -17.52 8.98 -10.12
CA ASP A 191 -17.53 9.77 -11.35
C ASP A 191 -18.90 9.63 -12.05
N PRO A 192 -19.77 10.66 -12.07
CA PRO A 192 -21.06 10.64 -12.76
C PRO A 192 -20.93 10.46 -14.28
N VAL A 193 -19.73 10.63 -14.86
CA VAL A 193 -19.47 10.40 -16.29
C VAL A 193 -19.51 8.90 -16.64
N HIS A 194 -19.30 8.01 -15.67
CA HIS A 194 -19.05 6.57 -15.90
C HIS A 194 -20.14 5.64 -15.33
N GLY A 195 -21.43 6.01 -15.44
CA GLY A 195 -22.57 5.33 -14.80
C GLY A 195 -22.58 3.78 -14.82
N ASP A 196 -22.12 3.12 -15.89
CA ASP A 196 -22.02 1.65 -15.95
C ASP A 196 -20.82 1.06 -15.18
N MET A 197 -19.72 1.80 -15.03
CA MET A 197 -18.57 1.38 -14.22
C MET A 197 -18.95 1.34 -12.73
N VAL A 198 -19.86 2.18 -12.27
CA VAL A 198 -20.30 2.23 -10.87
C VAL A 198 -20.96 0.91 -10.45
N ASN A 199 -21.90 0.38 -11.24
CA ASN A 199 -22.55 -0.90 -10.97
C ASN A 199 -21.54 -2.06 -11.10
N THR A 200 -20.62 -1.97 -12.06
CA THR A 200 -19.57 -2.96 -12.28
C THR A 200 -18.59 -3.04 -11.11
N LEU A 201 -18.15 -1.90 -10.58
CA LEU A 201 -17.27 -1.81 -9.42
C LEU A 201 -18.00 -2.25 -8.14
N TRP A 202 -19.25 -1.84 -7.91
CA TRP A 202 -19.99 -2.28 -6.72
C TRP A 202 -20.22 -3.81 -6.72
N LYS A 203 -20.53 -4.38 -7.88
CA LYS A 203 -20.57 -5.85 -8.08
C LYS A 203 -19.20 -6.50 -7.85
N ALA A 204 -18.11 -5.85 -8.25
CA ALA A 204 -16.77 -6.35 -8.00
C ALA A 204 -16.44 -6.42 -6.50
N ASP A 205 -16.82 -5.42 -5.68
CA ASP A 205 -16.64 -5.47 -4.21
C ASP A 205 -17.37 -6.68 -3.60
N TYR A 206 -18.60 -6.97 -4.08
CA TYR A 206 -19.37 -8.13 -3.64
C TYR A 206 -18.68 -9.45 -4.00
N ILE A 207 -18.26 -9.59 -5.27
CA ILE A 207 -17.58 -10.79 -5.77
C ILE A 207 -16.27 -11.00 -5.00
N TYR A 208 -15.46 -9.98 -4.83
CA TYR A 208 -14.15 -10.11 -4.19
C TYR A 208 -14.27 -10.36 -2.69
N ALA A 209 -15.26 -9.77 -2.01
CA ALA A 209 -15.54 -10.09 -0.62
C ALA A 209 -15.95 -11.57 -0.45
N ALA A 210 -16.72 -12.13 -1.40
CA ALA A 210 -17.08 -13.54 -1.39
C ALA A 210 -15.87 -14.45 -1.66
N GLU A 211 -15.01 -14.08 -2.62
CA GLU A 211 -13.77 -14.79 -2.93
C GLU A 211 -12.81 -14.81 -1.72
N ILE A 212 -12.62 -13.68 -1.03
CA ILE A 212 -11.81 -13.61 0.19
C ILE A 212 -12.31 -14.59 1.25
N LYS A 213 -13.63 -14.59 1.49
CA LYS A 213 -14.25 -15.50 2.49
C LYS A 213 -14.00 -16.97 2.12
N ARG A 214 -14.06 -17.30 0.82
CA ARG A 214 -13.81 -18.65 0.31
C ARG A 214 -12.34 -19.04 0.42
N ASP A 215 -11.44 -18.16 0.02
CA ASP A 215 -10.04 -18.49 -0.26
C ASP A 215 -9.15 -18.39 1.00
N LEU A 216 -9.38 -17.40 1.87
CA LEU A 216 -8.62 -17.26 3.12
C LEU A 216 -9.20 -18.07 4.28
N ARG A 217 -10.52 -18.34 4.24
CA ARG A 217 -11.30 -18.85 5.38
C ARG A 217 -11.04 -18.01 6.65
N SER A 218 -11.48 -18.47 7.82
CA SER A 218 -11.28 -17.80 9.10
C SER A 218 -9.92 -18.13 9.72
N GLY A 219 -8.80 -18.04 8.98
CA GLY A 219 -7.52 -18.61 9.43
C GLY A 219 -6.23 -18.02 8.87
N ALA A 220 -6.26 -16.81 8.27
CA ALA A 220 -5.10 -16.21 7.64
C ALA A 220 -4.40 -15.18 8.56
N PHE A 221 -3.18 -14.79 8.20
CA PHE A 221 -2.46 -13.65 8.78
C PHE A 221 -2.21 -13.77 10.29
N HIS A 222 -1.55 -14.84 10.73
CA HIS A 222 -1.38 -15.17 12.15
C HIS A 222 -0.51 -14.20 12.97
N GLN A 223 0.42 -13.48 12.34
CA GLN A 223 1.31 -12.52 13.01
C GLN A 223 0.95 -11.06 12.72
N LEU A 224 -0.15 -10.82 11.99
CA LEU A 224 -0.50 -9.48 11.55
C LEU A 224 -0.93 -8.61 12.73
N THR A 225 -0.24 -7.47 12.88
CA THR A 225 -0.42 -6.50 13.97
C THR A 225 -0.87 -5.14 13.44
N ASP A 226 -0.43 -4.76 12.24
CA ASP A 226 -0.78 -3.50 11.58
C ASP A 226 -1.45 -3.76 10.22
N LEU A 227 -2.64 -3.21 10.05
CA LEU A 227 -3.43 -3.33 8.82
C LEU A 227 -3.85 -1.95 8.31
N ASN A 228 -3.55 -1.63 7.05
CA ASN A 228 -4.02 -0.44 6.37
C ASN A 228 -4.75 -0.82 5.08
N LEU A 229 -6.04 -0.49 5.02
CA LEU A 229 -6.91 -0.79 3.89
C LEU A 229 -7.48 0.49 3.31
N THR A 230 -7.22 0.73 2.03
CA THR A 230 -8.03 1.64 1.21
C THR A 230 -8.75 0.79 0.18
N SER A 231 -10.03 0.49 0.42
CA SER A 231 -10.80 -0.43 -0.42
C SER A 231 -12.31 -0.29 -0.22
N GLY A 232 -13.10 -1.07 -0.96
CA GLY A 232 -14.53 -1.21 -0.74
C GLY A 232 -14.87 -1.77 0.65
N ALA A 233 -16.03 -1.38 1.18
CA ALA A 233 -16.43 -1.69 2.55
C ALA A 233 -16.56 -3.19 2.81
N ARG A 234 -17.13 -3.95 1.85
CA ARG A 234 -17.30 -5.40 2.00
C ARG A 234 -15.97 -6.12 1.92
N PHE A 235 -15.09 -5.71 1.01
CA PHE A 235 -13.73 -6.21 0.95
C PHE A 235 -13.02 -6.03 2.29
N CYS A 236 -13.05 -4.82 2.86
CA CYS A 236 -12.43 -4.53 4.16
C CYS A 236 -12.98 -5.42 5.27
N ALA A 237 -14.31 -5.55 5.35
CA ALA A 237 -14.96 -6.40 6.35
C ALA A 237 -14.60 -7.88 6.19
N ALA A 238 -14.58 -8.40 4.96
CA ALA A 238 -14.23 -9.78 4.66
C ALA A 238 -12.77 -10.10 5.03
N LEU A 239 -11.83 -9.20 4.71
CA LEU A 239 -10.42 -9.38 5.05
C LEU A 239 -10.19 -9.31 6.57
N LEU A 240 -10.82 -8.36 7.26
CA LEU A 240 -10.78 -8.32 8.73
C LEU A 240 -11.24 -9.66 9.33
N HIS A 241 -12.37 -10.19 8.88
CA HIS A 241 -12.88 -11.47 9.37
C HIS A 241 -11.91 -12.64 9.12
N ALA A 242 -11.12 -12.60 8.04
CA ALA A 242 -10.14 -13.64 7.73
C ALA A 242 -8.88 -13.59 8.64
N ILE A 243 -8.55 -12.42 9.20
CA ILE A 243 -7.32 -12.19 9.97
C ILE A 243 -7.46 -12.75 11.40
N ARG A 244 -6.55 -13.66 11.76
CA ARG A 244 -6.37 -14.21 13.13
C ARG A 244 -5.28 -13.53 13.95
N GLY A 245 -4.42 -12.75 13.33
CA GLY A 245 -3.30 -12.11 14.01
C GLY A 245 -3.74 -11.12 15.11
N PRO A 246 -2.82 -10.80 16.03
CA PRO A 246 -3.05 -9.87 17.13
C PRO A 246 -3.05 -8.42 16.63
N LEU A 247 -4.07 -8.05 15.84
CA LEU A 247 -4.23 -6.70 15.29
C LEU A 247 -4.23 -5.66 16.42
N SER A 248 -3.21 -4.80 16.40
CA SER A 248 -3.04 -3.69 17.33
C SER A 248 -3.40 -2.35 16.67
N ARG A 249 -3.24 -2.23 15.36
CA ARG A 249 -3.55 -1.03 14.57
C ARG A 249 -4.33 -1.38 13.31
N VAL A 250 -5.42 -0.66 13.10
CA VAL A 250 -6.24 -0.77 11.90
C VAL A 250 -6.50 0.61 11.35
N THR A 251 -6.15 0.82 10.08
CA THR A 251 -6.50 2.01 9.30
C THR A 251 -7.37 1.59 8.13
N ILE A 252 -8.56 2.16 8.00
CA ILE A 252 -9.47 1.86 6.90
C ILE A 252 -9.91 3.17 6.28
N SER A 253 -9.80 3.27 4.96
CA SER A 253 -10.35 4.35 4.16
C SER A 253 -11.25 3.76 3.08
N THR A 254 -12.54 4.01 3.15
CA THR A 254 -13.53 3.32 2.31
C THR A 254 -14.65 4.24 1.82
N THR A 255 -15.53 3.71 1.01
CA THR A 255 -16.74 4.36 0.50
C THR A 255 -17.93 3.46 0.82
N PHE A 256 -19.02 4.03 1.30
CA PHE A 256 -20.25 3.28 1.61
C PHE A 256 -21.38 3.73 0.68
N ALA A 257 -22.16 2.76 0.22
CA ALA A 257 -23.42 2.98 -0.49
C ALA A 257 -24.64 2.69 0.38
N LEU A 258 -24.46 2.00 1.52
CA LEU A 258 -25.52 1.65 2.46
C LEU A 258 -25.02 1.66 3.91
N LEU A 259 -25.88 2.03 4.86
CA LEU A 259 -25.56 2.03 6.29
C LEU A 259 -25.19 0.62 6.81
N ASP A 260 -25.81 -0.42 6.25
CA ASP A 260 -25.54 -1.81 6.63
C ASP A 260 -24.11 -2.26 6.27
N GLU A 261 -23.49 -1.67 5.25
CA GLU A 261 -22.09 -1.91 4.91
C GLU A 261 -21.17 -1.36 6.01
N PHE A 262 -21.47 -0.15 6.50
CA PHE A 262 -20.74 0.45 7.61
C PHE A 262 -20.93 -0.33 8.90
N ARG A 263 -22.17 -0.76 9.18
CA ARG A 263 -22.47 -1.64 10.33
C ARG A 263 -21.67 -2.93 10.25
N THR A 264 -21.64 -3.58 9.09
CA THR A 264 -20.89 -4.82 8.88
C THR A 264 -19.40 -4.60 9.13
N LEU A 265 -18.83 -3.52 8.59
CA LEU A 265 -17.42 -3.17 8.80
C LEU A 265 -17.10 -2.98 10.29
N VAL A 266 -17.89 -2.19 11.01
CA VAL A 266 -17.69 -1.94 12.45
C VAL A 266 -17.77 -3.23 13.25
N MET A 267 -18.71 -4.12 12.95
CA MET A 267 -18.76 -5.44 13.60
C MET A 267 -17.53 -6.28 13.26
N SER A 268 -17.01 -6.24 12.03
CA SER A 268 -15.78 -6.94 11.66
C SER A 268 -14.54 -6.39 12.37
N ILE A 269 -14.50 -5.10 12.71
CA ILE A 269 -13.42 -4.48 13.51
C ILE A 269 -13.47 -5.00 14.95
N LEU A 270 -14.65 -5.12 15.55
CA LEU A 270 -14.81 -5.65 16.92
C LEU A 270 -14.35 -7.11 17.04
N GLY A 271 -14.53 -7.87 15.97
CA GLY A 271 -14.41 -9.33 15.94
C GLY A 271 -15.80 -10.00 15.89
N SER A 272 -15.83 -11.25 15.42
CA SER A 272 -17.05 -12.07 15.38
C SER A 272 -17.16 -12.97 16.61
N GLU A 273 -18.32 -13.60 16.84
CA GLU A 273 -18.52 -14.58 17.94
C GLU A 273 -17.51 -15.75 17.91
N HIS A 274 -16.89 -15.99 16.74
CA HIS A 274 -15.91 -17.05 16.52
C HIS A 274 -14.45 -16.59 16.65
N GLN A 275 -14.21 -15.32 17.02
CA GLN A 275 -12.89 -14.76 17.28
C GLN A 275 -12.91 -14.05 18.64
N PRO A 276 -11.89 -14.25 19.50
CA PRO A 276 -11.77 -13.44 20.71
C PRO A 276 -11.76 -11.96 20.33
N ARG A 277 -12.42 -11.13 21.14
CA ARG A 277 -12.48 -9.67 20.96
C ARG A 277 -11.08 -9.12 20.72
N ARG A 278 -10.92 -8.33 19.66
CA ARG A 278 -9.60 -7.82 19.27
C ARG A 278 -9.06 -6.86 20.33
N GLU A 279 -7.80 -7.01 20.69
CA GLU A 279 -7.06 -6.07 21.53
C GLU A 279 -6.53 -4.89 20.70
N LEU A 280 -7.42 -4.28 19.91
CA LEU A 280 -7.06 -3.17 19.05
C LEU A 280 -6.73 -1.95 19.91
N LYS A 281 -5.57 -1.33 19.66
CA LYS A 281 -5.11 -0.11 20.37
C LYS A 281 -5.30 1.14 19.53
N HIS A 282 -5.18 1.02 18.21
CA HIS A 282 -5.20 2.15 17.29
C HIS A 282 -6.20 1.91 16.18
N LEU A 283 -7.15 2.82 16.01
CA LEU A 283 -8.16 2.72 14.97
C LEU A 283 -8.28 4.05 14.21
N SER A 284 -8.07 4.00 12.90
CA SER A 284 -8.33 5.11 11.98
C SER A 284 -9.40 4.72 10.98
N LEU A 285 -10.54 5.40 10.99
CA LEU A 285 -11.65 5.18 10.08
C LEU A 285 -11.93 6.42 9.24
N GLY A 286 -11.65 6.32 7.95
CA GLY A 286 -12.04 7.28 6.94
C GLY A 286 -13.14 6.72 6.05
N PHE A 287 -14.19 7.49 5.80
CA PHE A 287 -15.16 7.14 4.79
C PHE A 287 -15.72 8.31 4.01
N GLN A 288 -16.23 8.00 2.83
CA GLN A 288 -17.07 8.89 2.02
C GLN A 288 -18.44 8.25 1.82
N ASN A 289 -19.49 9.01 2.14
CA ASN A 289 -20.89 8.63 1.97
C ASN A 289 -21.29 8.90 0.52
N CYS A 290 -21.45 7.85 -0.27
CA CYS A 290 -21.91 7.98 -1.64
C CYS A 290 -23.42 8.27 -1.67
N TRP A 291 -23.84 9.23 -2.49
CA TRP A 291 -25.25 9.50 -2.81
C TRP A 291 -26.18 9.78 -1.63
N ASN A 292 -25.65 10.31 -0.51
CA ASN A 292 -26.46 10.66 0.67
C ASN A 292 -27.27 9.46 1.21
N CYS A 293 -26.71 8.26 1.12
CA CYS A 293 -27.42 7.03 1.40
C CYS A 293 -27.85 6.86 2.87
N PHE A 294 -27.35 7.69 3.78
CA PHE A 294 -27.80 7.79 5.17
C PHE A 294 -27.35 9.11 5.84
N VAL A 295 -28.11 9.55 6.84
CA VAL A 295 -27.80 10.72 7.70
C VAL A 295 -26.68 10.42 8.72
N LEU A 296 -25.95 11.43 9.19
CA LEU A 296 -24.83 11.26 10.14
C LEU A 296 -25.26 10.58 11.45
N ASP A 297 -26.46 10.89 11.95
CA ASP A 297 -26.95 10.33 13.22
C ASP A 297 -26.99 8.79 13.19
N SER A 298 -27.29 8.22 12.02
CA SER A 298 -27.25 6.78 11.81
C SER A 298 -25.81 6.22 11.88
N CYS A 299 -24.82 7.00 11.45
CA CYS A 299 -23.40 6.66 11.62
C CYS A 299 -23.01 6.62 13.08
N TRP A 300 -23.54 7.56 13.87
CA TRP A 300 -23.26 7.69 15.30
C TRP A 300 -23.67 6.43 16.04
N ALA A 301 -24.90 5.95 15.81
CA ALA A 301 -25.39 4.71 16.40
C ALA A 301 -24.51 3.49 16.07
N VAL A 302 -23.90 3.46 14.87
CA VAL A 302 -22.99 2.40 14.45
C VAL A 302 -21.62 2.56 15.11
N LEU A 303 -21.04 3.77 15.13
CA LEU A 303 -19.75 4.05 15.77
C LEU A 303 -19.75 3.73 17.26
N CYS A 304 -20.85 4.00 17.97
CA CYS A 304 -21.01 3.63 19.39
C CYS A 304 -20.74 2.16 19.67
N ARG A 305 -20.88 1.27 18.68
CA ARG A 305 -20.57 -0.15 18.84
C ARG A 305 -19.09 -0.41 19.04
N LEU A 306 -18.20 0.55 18.74
CA LEU A 306 -16.76 0.48 18.99
C LEU A 306 -16.38 0.70 20.47
N GLN A 307 -17.32 1.08 21.33
CA GLN A 307 -17.10 1.22 22.78
C GLN A 307 -16.36 0.05 23.46
N PRO A 308 -16.54 -1.22 23.04
CA PRO A 308 -15.77 -2.34 23.57
C PRO A 308 -14.27 -2.31 23.20
N LEU A 309 -13.78 -1.48 22.28
CA LEU A 309 -12.34 -1.41 22.03
C LEU A 309 -11.72 -0.46 23.05
N ASP A 310 -10.85 -0.89 23.95
CA ASP A 310 -10.12 0.05 24.82
C ASP A 310 -8.98 0.71 24.03
N LEU A 311 -9.33 1.73 23.25
CA LEU A 311 -8.43 2.36 22.28
C LEU A 311 -7.48 3.37 22.96
N TYR A 312 -6.24 3.38 22.48
CA TYR A 312 -5.23 4.41 22.76
C TYR A 312 -5.33 5.59 21.81
N SER A 313 -5.64 5.33 20.53
CA SER A 313 -5.90 6.39 19.55
C SER A 313 -7.10 6.07 18.65
N PHE A 314 -7.92 7.08 18.40
CA PHE A 314 -9.04 7.00 17.48
C PHE A 314 -9.03 8.19 16.53
N ASP A 315 -8.89 7.90 15.23
CA ASP A 315 -9.00 8.87 14.15
C ASP A 315 -10.27 8.56 13.34
N PHE A 316 -11.09 9.59 13.11
CA PHE A 316 -12.31 9.50 12.34
C PHE A 316 -12.36 10.60 11.29
N LYS A 317 -12.65 10.23 10.04
CA LYS A 317 -12.89 11.16 8.94
C LYS A 317 -14.14 10.74 8.17
N GLY A 318 -15.22 11.52 8.22
CA GLY A 318 -16.42 11.31 7.41
C GLY A 318 -16.57 12.40 6.34
N ILE A 319 -16.82 12.01 5.09
CA ILE A 319 -17.12 12.92 3.97
C ILE A 319 -18.56 12.68 3.51
N PHE A 320 -19.37 13.74 3.37
CA PHE A 320 -20.82 13.68 3.09
C PHE A 320 -21.21 14.59 1.91
N ASN A 321 -22.17 14.15 1.07
CA ASN A 321 -22.56 14.77 -0.22
C ASN A 321 -23.84 15.65 -0.16
N ASP A 322 -24.27 16.21 0.97
CA ASP A 322 -25.56 16.93 1.07
C ASP A 322 -25.48 18.32 1.74
N ASP A 323 -26.26 19.25 1.17
CA ASP A 323 -26.27 20.69 1.43
C ASP A 323 -26.90 21.07 2.78
N THR A 324 -27.48 20.12 3.53
CA THR A 324 -28.16 20.37 4.80
C THR A 324 -27.20 20.43 6.00
N THR A 325 -26.66 21.62 6.27
CA THR A 325 -25.60 21.88 7.29
C THR A 325 -25.88 21.42 8.73
N GLN A 326 -27.11 21.08 9.11
CA GLN A 326 -27.48 20.73 10.50
C GLN A 326 -27.28 19.26 10.83
N ASP A 327 -27.40 18.35 9.87
CA ASP A 327 -27.39 16.90 10.08
C ASP A 327 -25.97 16.30 10.13
N TYR A 328 -24.92 17.12 10.11
CA TYR A 328 -23.51 16.66 10.06
C TYR A 328 -22.67 17.04 11.29
N ARG A 329 -23.30 17.51 12.36
CA ARG A 329 -22.57 17.92 13.58
C ARG A 329 -22.33 16.74 14.51
N ILE A 330 -21.05 16.45 14.76
CA ILE A 330 -20.60 15.60 15.86
C ILE A 330 -20.95 16.30 17.18
N THR A 331 -21.81 15.70 18.00
CA THR A 331 -22.15 16.26 19.31
C THR A 331 -21.14 15.85 20.37
N ASP A 332 -20.78 16.76 21.28
CA ASP A 332 -19.91 16.45 22.42
C ASP A 332 -20.47 15.31 23.29
N LYS A 333 -21.80 15.24 23.43
CA LYS A 333 -22.50 14.15 24.13
C LYS A 333 -22.26 12.80 23.45
N GLY A 334 -22.38 12.75 22.12
CA GLY A 334 -22.06 11.56 21.34
C GLY A 334 -20.61 11.14 21.58
N VAL A 335 -19.66 12.07 21.43
CA VAL A 335 -18.23 11.80 21.61
C VAL A 335 -17.95 11.25 23.01
N ALA A 336 -18.46 11.92 24.05
CA ALA A 336 -18.30 11.47 25.42
C ALA A 336 -18.89 10.07 25.64
N TYR A 337 -20.02 9.77 25.01
CA TYR A 337 -20.61 8.43 25.07
C TYR A 337 -19.73 7.38 24.38
N LEU A 338 -19.23 7.63 23.15
CA LEU A 338 -18.32 6.71 22.45
C LEU A 338 -17.06 6.40 23.25
N THR A 339 -16.43 7.44 23.79
CA THR A 339 -15.14 7.32 24.48
C THR A 339 -15.26 6.92 25.95
N SER A 340 -16.49 6.79 26.47
CA SER A 340 -16.74 6.54 27.91
C SER A 340 -16.08 5.28 28.47
N LYS A 341 -15.77 4.30 27.61
CA LYS A 341 -15.13 3.02 27.98
C LYS A 341 -13.67 2.91 27.53
N TRP A 342 -13.11 3.95 26.95
CA TRP A 342 -11.74 3.97 26.42
C TRP A 342 -10.83 4.62 27.45
N HIS A 343 -10.50 3.86 28.50
CA HIS A 343 -9.76 4.37 29.66
C HIS A 343 -8.32 4.78 29.31
N ASN A 344 -7.78 4.23 28.23
CA ASN A 344 -6.41 4.48 27.77
C ASN A 344 -6.31 5.50 26.61
N LEU A 345 -7.39 6.18 26.24
CA LEU A 345 -7.41 7.12 25.12
C LEU A 345 -6.46 8.30 25.34
N ARG A 346 -5.50 8.47 24.44
CA ARG A 346 -4.52 9.58 24.45
C ARG A 346 -4.67 10.53 23.27
N HIS A 347 -5.26 10.04 22.18
CA HIS A 347 -5.42 10.80 20.95
C HIS A 347 -6.79 10.56 20.35
N LEU A 348 -7.57 11.61 20.24
CA LEU A 348 -8.85 11.60 19.56
C LEU A 348 -8.83 12.66 18.46
N ARG A 349 -9.06 12.23 17.22
CA ARG A 349 -9.32 13.13 16.10
C ARG A 349 -10.61 12.72 15.43
N MET A 350 -11.56 13.63 15.34
CA MET A 350 -12.78 13.41 14.57
C MET A 350 -13.02 14.60 13.65
N GLU A 351 -13.12 14.34 12.36
CA GLU A 351 -13.34 15.36 11.34
C GLU A 351 -14.51 14.94 10.43
N THR A 352 -15.42 15.88 10.18
CA THR A 352 -16.44 15.75 9.15
C THR A 352 -16.21 16.79 8.06
N PHE A 353 -16.46 16.38 6.83
CA PHE A 353 -16.31 17.22 5.65
C PHE A 353 -17.58 17.13 4.80
N HIS A 354 -17.91 18.23 4.17
CA HIS A 354 -18.90 18.31 3.10
C HIS A 354 -18.17 18.27 1.76
N ILE A 355 -18.69 17.55 0.78
CA ILE A 355 -18.23 17.61 -0.60
C ILE A 355 -19.39 18.09 -1.47
N ASP A 356 -19.18 19.20 -2.16
CA ASP A 356 -20.21 19.75 -3.06
C ASP A 356 -20.20 19.06 -4.43
N SER A 357 -21.16 19.43 -5.29
CA SER A 357 -21.30 18.87 -6.64
C SER A 357 -20.10 19.13 -7.56
N LEU A 358 -19.19 20.02 -7.17
CA LEU A 358 -17.94 20.31 -7.88
C LEU A 358 -16.74 19.60 -7.23
N GLU A 359 -17.00 18.58 -6.39
CA GLU A 359 -16.02 17.83 -5.61
C GLU A 359 -15.17 18.68 -4.67
N THR A 360 -15.61 19.90 -4.33
CA THR A 360 -14.88 20.75 -3.40
C THR A 360 -15.17 20.30 -1.98
N VAL A 361 -14.12 19.83 -1.31
CA VAL A 361 -14.19 19.35 0.07
C VAL A 361 -14.05 20.52 1.04
N ARG A 362 -15.06 20.74 1.87
CA ARG A 362 -15.09 21.80 2.90
C ARG A 362 -15.14 21.18 4.30
N PRO A 363 -14.29 21.61 5.24
CA PRO A 363 -14.37 21.14 6.61
C PRO A 363 -15.67 21.61 7.26
N MET A 364 -16.39 20.67 7.90
CA MET A 364 -17.63 20.96 8.62
C MET A 364 -17.37 21.08 10.12
N GLN A 365 -16.68 20.09 10.68
CA GLN A 365 -16.33 20.07 12.08
C GLN A 365 -15.02 19.32 12.32
N LYS A 366 -14.31 19.74 13.36
CA LYS A 366 -13.09 19.11 13.83
C LYS A 366 -13.08 19.06 15.36
N ILE A 367 -12.81 17.89 15.91
CA ILE A 367 -12.60 17.65 17.34
C ILE A 367 -11.21 17.03 17.48
N LEU A 368 -10.37 17.63 18.32
CA LEU A 368 -9.06 17.13 18.72
C LEU A 368 -9.02 17.07 20.24
N ARG A 369 -8.71 15.90 20.83
CA ARG A 369 -8.53 15.73 22.27
C ARG A 369 -7.36 14.81 22.59
#